data_AF-A0A4Q1CMN7-F1
#
_entry.id   AF-A0A4Q1CMN7-F1
#
_cell.length_a   1.000
_cell.length_b   1.000
_cell.length_c   1.000
_cell.angle_alpha   90.00
_cell.angle_beta   90.00
_cell.angle_gamma   90.00
#
_symmetry.space_group_name_H-M   'P 1'
#
loop_
_entity.id
_entity.type
_entity.pdbx_description
1 polymer ?
#
loop_
_entity_poly.entity_id
_entity_poly.type
_entity_poly.pdbx_seq_one_letter_code
_entity_poly.pdbx_strand_id
1 'polypeptide(L)'
;MFTNTIHTATLLTGIEEVNTAMLHLLTTANEDALHFKPTARSWCIAQIAEHVLLSTNSVLKAMALKGSKSQRDPAEKIEELQLIFLDFEKKYNSPEFILPTKDIYVKAVLLEEFETTHLALMQLLYKIDFDEMIDHPAFGNISKLEIAHFVWFHTQRHLRQMNNCLRLYRQTKPQQPAIELFKTNVTTKPEADTIINRLKLHYPSSKITIDLNDCDKILRIEGERVQQKLILTTLEQLGHRGSVFT
;
A
#
# COMPACT_ATOMS: atom_id res chain seq x y z
N MET A 1 30.62 -15.47 17.45
CA MET A 1 29.83 -16.07 16.34
C MET A 1 28.31 -16.07 16.56
N PHE A 2 27.76 -15.62 17.70
CA PHE A 2 26.30 -15.64 17.93
C PHE A 2 25.55 -14.34 17.64
N THR A 3 26.25 -13.22 17.40
CA THR A 3 25.61 -11.93 17.09
C THR A 3 25.18 -11.81 15.63
N ASN A 4 25.86 -12.49 14.69
CA ASN A 4 25.59 -12.34 13.24
C ASN A 4 24.27 -13.00 12.78
N THR A 5 23.78 -14.03 13.48
CA THR A 5 22.57 -14.78 13.10
C THR A 5 21.26 -14.03 13.36
N ILE A 6 21.15 -13.28 14.47
CA ILE A 6 19.92 -12.56 14.83
C ILE A 6 19.70 -11.34 13.94
N HIS A 7 20.76 -10.59 13.63
CA HIS A 7 20.69 -9.45 12.71
C HIS A 7 20.34 -9.90 11.28
N THR A 8 20.90 -11.04 10.84
CA THR A 8 20.55 -11.65 9.55
C THR A 8 19.09 -12.12 9.52
N ALA A 9 18.58 -12.72 10.60
CA ALA A 9 17.18 -13.11 10.68
C ALA A 9 16.23 -11.91 10.57
N THR A 10 16.54 -10.82 11.28
CA THR A 10 15.75 -9.56 11.24
C THR A 10 15.74 -8.97 9.82
N LEU A 11 16.89 -8.94 9.15
CA LEU A 11 17.02 -8.48 7.77
C LEU A 11 16.15 -9.30 6.81
N LEU A 12 16.25 -10.64 6.85
CA LEU A 12 15.50 -11.52 5.96
C LEU A 12 13.99 -11.43 6.20
N THR A 13 13.57 -11.38 7.46
CA THR A 13 12.16 -11.15 7.82
C THR A 13 11.68 -9.80 7.31
N GLY A 14 12.48 -8.74 7.47
CA GLY A 14 12.12 -7.41 6.99
C GLY A 14 11.94 -7.34 5.48
N ILE A 15 12.80 -8.01 4.71
CA ILE A 15 12.68 -8.14 3.25
C ILE A 15 11.40 -8.91 2.88
N GLU A 16 11.11 -10.01 3.57
CA GLU A 16 9.92 -10.83 3.33
C GLU A 16 8.62 -10.06 3.61
N GLU A 17 8.56 -9.32 4.72
CA GLU A 17 7.39 -8.54 5.12
C GLU A 17 7.06 -7.43 4.11
N VAL A 18 8.07 -6.68 3.67
CA VAL A 18 7.85 -5.60 2.71
C VAL A 18 7.46 -6.14 1.33
N ASN A 19 8.06 -7.27 0.92
CA ASN A 19 7.70 -7.91 -0.33
C ASN A 19 6.27 -8.46 -0.30
N THR A 20 5.89 -9.12 0.80
CA THR A 20 4.52 -9.60 1.03
C THR A 20 3.51 -8.46 0.95
N ALA A 21 3.82 -7.31 1.54
CA ALA A 21 2.95 -6.13 1.47
C ALA A 21 2.83 -5.57 0.05
N MET A 22 3.93 -5.52 -0.73
CA MET A 22 3.87 -5.13 -2.15
C MET A 22 3.03 -6.11 -2.97
N LEU A 23 3.24 -7.42 -2.79
CA LEU A 23 2.50 -8.47 -3.48
C LEU A 23 1.00 -8.42 -3.16
N HIS A 24 0.65 -8.19 -1.90
CA HIS A 24 -0.74 -8.00 -1.49
C HIS A 24 -1.38 -6.79 -2.18
N LEU A 25 -0.66 -5.67 -2.25
CA LEU A 25 -1.14 -4.47 -2.95
C LEU A 25 -1.33 -4.73 -4.45
N LEU A 26 -0.35 -5.37 -5.10
CA LEU A 26 -0.47 -5.75 -6.52
C LEU A 26 -1.65 -6.67 -6.76
N THR A 27 -1.83 -7.69 -5.91
CA THR A 27 -2.94 -8.65 -6.02
C THR A 27 -4.30 -7.97 -5.85
N THR A 28 -4.44 -7.04 -4.89
CA THR A 28 -5.74 -6.42 -4.55
C THR A 28 -6.11 -5.19 -5.38
N ALA A 29 -5.14 -4.49 -5.98
CA ALA A 29 -5.42 -3.33 -6.83
C ALA A 29 -6.17 -3.75 -8.11
N ASN A 30 -7.26 -3.07 -8.47
CA ASN A 30 -7.92 -3.30 -9.77
C ASN A 30 -7.09 -2.70 -10.92
N GLU A 31 -7.43 -3.06 -12.16
CA GLU A 31 -6.68 -2.63 -13.37
C GLU A 31 -6.54 -1.11 -13.47
N ASP A 32 -7.61 -0.37 -13.19
CA ASP A 32 -7.60 1.09 -13.15
C ASP A 32 -6.61 1.64 -12.12
N ALA A 33 -6.61 1.09 -10.89
CA ALA A 33 -5.70 1.51 -9.83
C ALA A 33 -4.24 1.20 -10.18
N LEU A 34 -4.01 0.03 -10.76
CA LEU A 34 -2.70 -0.48 -11.13
C LEU A 34 -1.99 0.47 -12.12
N HIS A 35 -2.76 1.06 -13.04
CA HIS A 35 -2.28 1.95 -14.09
C HIS A 35 -2.51 3.45 -13.80
N PHE A 36 -3.11 3.80 -12.66
CA PHE A 36 -3.32 5.18 -12.26
C PHE A 36 -2.00 5.92 -12.02
N LYS A 37 -1.78 7.03 -12.75
CA LYS A 37 -0.66 7.94 -12.56
C LYS A 37 -1.13 9.19 -11.80
N PRO A 38 -0.64 9.47 -10.57
CA PRO A 38 -0.97 10.68 -9.83
C PRO A 38 -0.75 11.99 -10.57
N THR A 39 0.29 12.04 -11.40
CA THR A 39 0.67 13.16 -12.27
C THR A 39 1.23 12.59 -13.57
N ALA A 40 1.29 13.40 -14.64
CA ALA A 40 1.90 12.98 -15.90
C ALA A 40 3.38 12.55 -15.79
N ARG A 41 4.10 13.00 -14.74
CA ARG A 41 5.52 12.71 -14.52
C ARG A 41 5.78 11.63 -13.47
N SER A 42 4.74 11.07 -12.85
CA SER A 42 4.88 10.03 -11.82
C SER A 42 4.65 8.64 -12.40
N TRP A 43 5.26 7.64 -11.78
CA TRP A 43 4.97 6.23 -12.06
C TRP A 43 3.65 5.79 -11.44
N CYS A 44 2.94 4.88 -12.12
CA CYS A 44 1.82 4.14 -11.55
C CYS A 44 2.30 2.95 -10.69
N ILE A 45 1.37 2.24 -10.04
CA ILE A 45 1.69 1.09 -9.18
C ILE A 45 2.46 0.02 -9.97
N ALA A 46 2.04 -0.31 -11.19
CA ALA A 46 2.74 -1.31 -12.01
C ALA A 46 4.16 -0.89 -12.40
N GLN A 47 4.35 0.37 -12.77
CA GLN A 47 5.68 0.92 -13.10
C GLN A 47 6.62 0.93 -11.88
N ILE A 48 6.08 1.20 -10.69
CA ILE A 48 6.87 1.12 -9.44
C ILE A 48 7.27 -0.34 -9.16
N ALA A 49 6.38 -1.31 -9.38
CA ALA A 49 6.70 -2.73 -9.21
C ALA A 49 7.75 -3.22 -10.22
N GLU A 50 7.65 -2.82 -11.49
CA GLU A 50 8.68 -3.13 -12.50
C GLU A 50 10.04 -2.50 -12.13
N HIS A 51 10.05 -1.26 -11.64
CA HIS A 51 11.27 -0.63 -11.16
C HIS A 51 11.96 -1.44 -10.03
N VAL A 52 11.18 -1.90 -9.04
CA VAL A 52 11.70 -2.75 -7.96
C VAL A 52 12.23 -4.07 -8.52
N LEU A 53 11.50 -4.70 -9.45
CA LEU A 53 11.93 -5.94 -10.11
C LEU A 53 13.26 -5.76 -10.87
N LEU A 54 13.40 -4.68 -11.65
CA LEU A 54 14.63 -4.39 -12.39
C LEU A 54 15.81 -4.12 -11.44
N SER A 55 15.56 -3.41 -10.34
CA SER A 55 16.53 -3.19 -9.26
C SER A 55 16.98 -4.52 -8.64
N THR A 56 16.04 -5.39 -8.26
CA THR A 56 16.34 -6.70 -7.67
C THR A 56 17.12 -7.60 -8.63
N ASN A 57 16.77 -7.60 -9.93
CA ASN A 57 17.54 -8.32 -10.95
C ASN A 57 18.97 -7.81 -11.09
N SER A 58 19.19 -6.49 -10.95
CA SER A 58 20.54 -5.92 -10.89
C SER A 58 21.28 -6.35 -9.63
N VAL A 59 20.61 -6.39 -8.48
CA VAL A 59 21.18 -6.84 -7.21
C VAL A 59 21.57 -8.31 -7.28
N LEU A 60 20.72 -9.18 -7.83
CA LEU A 60 21.03 -10.61 -8.03
C LEU A 60 22.34 -10.79 -8.80
N LYS A 61 22.53 -10.03 -9.90
CA LYS A 61 23.76 -10.05 -10.70
C LYS A 61 24.96 -9.56 -9.91
N ALA A 62 24.81 -8.46 -9.17
CA ALA A 62 25.88 -7.89 -8.35
C ALA A 62 26.32 -8.84 -7.23
N MET A 63 25.36 -9.44 -6.52
CA MET A 63 25.61 -10.37 -5.41
C MET A 63 26.17 -11.71 -5.89
N ALA A 64 25.91 -12.11 -7.14
CA ALA A 64 26.53 -13.29 -7.75
C ALA A 64 28.02 -13.11 -8.08
N LEU A 65 28.53 -11.87 -8.12
CA LEU A 65 29.96 -11.65 -8.30
C LEU A 65 30.75 -12.23 -7.11
N LYS A 66 31.91 -12.80 -7.42
CA LYS A 66 32.85 -13.27 -6.40
C LYS A 66 33.35 -12.05 -5.62
N GLY A 67 33.05 -12.02 -4.32
CA GLY A 67 33.53 -10.95 -3.44
C GLY A 67 34.98 -11.14 -3.02
N SER A 68 35.52 -10.08 -2.45
CA SER A 68 36.77 -10.12 -1.68
C SER A 68 36.45 -10.08 -0.18
N LYS A 69 37.39 -10.52 0.65
CA LYS A 69 37.22 -10.45 2.10
C LYS A 69 37.18 -8.98 2.54
N SER A 70 36.22 -8.65 3.41
CA SER A 70 36.09 -7.27 3.88
C SER A 70 37.35 -6.74 4.57
N GLN A 71 37.68 -5.49 4.25
CA GLN A 71 38.75 -4.70 4.87
C GLN A 71 38.21 -3.71 5.92
N ARG A 72 36.89 -3.66 6.09
CA ARG A 72 36.17 -2.80 7.04
C ARG A 72 35.00 -3.56 7.67
N ASP A 73 34.26 -2.92 8.57
CA ASP A 73 33.01 -3.50 9.06
C ASP A 73 32.02 -3.65 7.87
N PRO A 74 31.52 -4.88 7.57
CA PRO A 74 30.49 -5.07 6.55
C PRO A 74 29.19 -4.30 6.80
N ALA A 75 28.94 -3.84 8.04
CA ALA A 75 27.75 -3.07 8.40
C ALA A 75 27.94 -1.54 8.34
N GLU A 76 29.15 -1.06 8.06
CA GLU A 76 29.56 0.35 8.20
C GLU A 76 28.61 1.35 7.52
N LYS A 77 28.09 1.04 6.32
CA LYS A 77 27.24 1.95 5.54
C LYS A 77 25.74 1.72 5.72
N ILE A 78 25.31 0.79 6.57
CA ILE A 78 23.87 0.46 6.70
C ILE A 78 23.07 1.66 7.19
N GLU A 79 23.57 2.40 8.19
CA GLU A 79 22.89 3.59 8.72
C GLU A 79 22.78 4.69 7.66
N GLU A 80 23.84 4.93 6.89
CA GLU A 80 23.83 5.88 5.78
C GLU A 80 22.78 5.49 4.72
N LEU A 81 22.77 4.22 4.32
CA LEU A 81 21.76 3.70 3.38
C LEU A 81 20.34 3.87 3.92
N GLN A 82 20.12 3.59 5.20
CA GLN A 82 18.81 3.77 5.83
C GLN A 82 18.36 5.23 5.78
N LEU A 83 19.24 6.17 6.15
CA LEU A 83 18.94 7.59 6.12
C LEU A 83 18.63 8.10 4.71
N ILE A 84 19.33 7.61 3.68
CA ILE A 84 19.08 7.98 2.29
C ILE A 84 17.74 7.38 1.80
N PHE A 85 17.55 6.08 1.99
CA PHE A 85 16.42 5.34 1.41
C PHE A 85 15.13 5.39 2.23
N LEU A 86 15.15 5.93 3.44
CA LEU A 86 13.94 6.19 4.23
C LEU A 86 13.68 7.69 4.47
N ASP A 87 14.54 8.60 3.98
CA ASP A 87 14.19 10.02 3.84
C ASP A 87 13.29 10.20 2.63
N PHE A 88 11.99 10.32 2.85
CA PHE A 88 11.02 10.41 1.76
C PHE A 88 10.75 11.82 1.23
N GLU A 89 11.40 12.84 1.79
CA GLU A 89 11.29 14.22 1.32
C GLU A 89 12.26 14.47 0.15
N LYS A 90 13.35 13.70 0.10
CA LYS A 90 14.33 13.76 -0.99
C LYS A 90 13.92 12.93 -2.21
N LYS A 91 14.18 13.50 -3.39
CA LYS A 91 14.01 12.86 -4.69
C LYS A 91 15.37 12.53 -5.28
N TYR A 92 15.48 11.33 -5.83
CA TYR A 92 16.67 10.82 -6.49
C TYR A 92 16.32 10.40 -7.91
N ASN A 93 17.25 10.62 -8.84
CA ASN A 93 17.11 10.08 -10.18
C ASN A 93 17.47 8.59 -10.16
N SER A 94 16.62 7.79 -10.76
CA SER A 94 16.89 6.37 -10.93
C SER A 94 17.87 6.15 -12.10
N PRO A 95 18.82 5.20 -12.00
CA PRO A 95 19.63 4.79 -13.14
C PRO A 95 18.78 4.35 -14.34
N GLU A 96 19.24 4.65 -15.55
CA GLU A 96 18.47 4.46 -16.79
C GLU A 96 18.04 3.00 -17.01
N PHE A 97 18.91 2.04 -16.67
CA PHE A 97 18.67 0.61 -16.89
C PHE A 97 17.62 -0.01 -15.96
N ILE A 98 17.15 0.70 -14.94
CA ILE A 98 16.06 0.27 -14.06
C ILE A 98 14.83 1.19 -14.15
N LEU A 99 14.75 2.02 -15.19
CA LEU A 99 13.53 2.77 -15.47
C LEU A 99 12.45 1.82 -16.01
N PRO A 100 11.19 1.93 -15.55
CA PRO A 100 10.10 1.18 -16.13
C PRO A 100 9.86 1.64 -17.57
N THR A 101 9.71 0.69 -18.50
CA THR A 101 9.66 0.99 -19.94
C THR A 101 8.27 0.83 -20.55
N LYS A 102 7.35 0.16 -19.84
CA LYS A 102 6.00 -0.13 -20.34
C LYS A 102 4.99 0.89 -19.81
N ASP A 103 3.96 1.14 -20.60
CA ASP A 103 2.80 1.94 -20.18
C ASP A 103 1.63 1.07 -19.67
N ILE A 104 1.53 -0.17 -20.16
CA ILE A 104 0.47 -1.12 -19.82
C ILE A 104 1.11 -2.45 -19.43
N TYR A 105 0.60 -3.04 -18.35
CA TYR A 105 1.08 -4.28 -17.77
C TYR A 105 -0.06 -5.29 -17.69
N VAL A 106 0.20 -6.53 -18.07
CA VAL A 106 -0.70 -7.64 -17.78
C VAL A 106 -0.48 -8.04 -16.33
N LYS A 107 -1.47 -7.82 -15.48
CA LYS A 107 -1.36 -8.01 -14.03
C LYS A 107 -0.85 -9.39 -13.63
N ALA A 108 -1.34 -10.45 -14.26
CA ALA A 108 -0.91 -11.82 -13.98
C ALA A 108 0.59 -12.03 -14.27
N VAL A 109 1.08 -11.48 -15.38
CA VAL A 109 2.51 -11.56 -15.76
C VAL A 109 3.37 -10.76 -14.77
N LEU A 110 2.94 -9.55 -14.41
CA LEU A 110 3.67 -8.72 -13.45
C LEU A 110 3.76 -9.40 -12.07
N LEU A 111 2.70 -10.06 -11.62
CA LEU A 111 2.70 -10.82 -10.36
C LEU A 111 3.67 -11.99 -10.42
N GLU A 112 3.61 -12.80 -11.48
CA GLU A 112 4.50 -13.95 -11.66
C GLU A 112 5.99 -13.53 -11.72
N GLU A 113 6.29 -12.48 -12.47
CA GLU A 113 7.65 -11.91 -12.57
C GLU A 113 8.15 -11.42 -11.20
N PHE A 114 7.29 -10.74 -10.43
CA PHE A 114 7.61 -10.21 -9.11
C PHE A 114 7.85 -11.33 -8.09
N GLU A 115 6.96 -12.33 -8.02
CA GLU A 115 7.10 -13.50 -7.15
C GLU A 115 8.36 -14.32 -7.47
N THR A 116 8.60 -14.58 -8.76
CA THR A 116 9.78 -15.34 -9.21
C THR A 116 11.08 -14.62 -8.87
N THR A 117 11.12 -13.29 -9.06
CA THR A 117 12.30 -12.48 -8.74
C THR A 117 12.57 -12.44 -7.24
N HIS A 118 11.52 -12.32 -6.41
CA HIS A 118 11.65 -12.37 -4.96
C HIS A 118 12.12 -13.73 -4.46
N LEU A 119 11.57 -14.82 -5.01
CA LEU A 119 12.02 -16.17 -4.68
C LEU A 119 13.50 -16.38 -4.98
N ALA A 120 13.96 -15.92 -6.15
CA ALA A 120 15.38 -15.98 -6.52
C ALA A 120 16.27 -15.17 -5.56
N LEU A 121 15.83 -13.98 -5.16
CA LEU A 121 16.52 -13.14 -4.17
C LEU A 121 16.65 -13.88 -2.83
N MET A 122 15.55 -14.37 -2.26
CA MET A 122 15.59 -15.05 -0.97
C MET A 122 16.48 -16.29 -1.01
N GLN A 123 16.40 -17.10 -2.07
CA GLN A 123 17.28 -18.26 -2.26
C GLN A 123 18.77 -17.88 -2.29
N LEU A 124 19.12 -16.75 -2.89
CA LEU A 124 20.49 -16.24 -2.89
C LEU A 124 20.91 -15.78 -1.49
N LEU A 125 20.08 -14.98 -0.82
CA LEU A 125 20.37 -14.41 0.50
C LEU A 125 20.58 -15.49 1.58
N TYR A 126 19.91 -16.65 1.48
CA TYR A 126 20.14 -17.77 2.40
C TYR A 126 21.50 -18.48 2.23
N LYS A 127 22.20 -18.27 1.13
CA LYS A 127 23.43 -19.01 0.77
C LYS A 127 24.67 -18.13 0.70
N ILE A 128 24.50 -16.83 0.73
CA ILE A 128 25.57 -15.89 0.43
C ILE A 128 26.42 -15.60 1.66
N ASP A 129 27.70 -15.29 1.44
CA ASP A 129 28.54 -14.70 2.48
C ASP A 129 28.27 -13.19 2.54
N PHE A 130 27.69 -12.74 3.65
CA PHE A 130 27.37 -11.32 3.86
C PHE A 130 28.60 -10.45 4.11
N ASP A 131 29.73 -11.05 4.52
CA ASP A 131 30.99 -10.35 4.80
C ASP A 131 31.82 -10.12 3.53
N GLU A 132 31.41 -10.69 2.39
CA GLU A 132 32.05 -10.46 1.09
C GLU A 132 31.76 -9.06 0.56
N MET A 133 32.80 -8.44 0.00
CA MET A 133 32.77 -7.10 -0.58
C MET A 133 32.91 -7.15 -2.08
N ILE A 134 32.17 -6.28 -2.78
CA ILE A 134 32.28 -6.10 -4.23
C ILE A 134 32.50 -4.62 -4.57
N ASP A 135 33.12 -4.36 -5.71
CA ASP A 135 33.23 -3.03 -6.28
C ASP A 135 32.03 -2.77 -7.19
N HIS A 136 31.00 -2.10 -6.65
CA HIS A 136 29.76 -1.82 -7.35
C HIS A 136 29.82 -0.47 -8.07
N PRO A 137 29.41 -0.36 -9.35
CA PRO A 137 29.48 0.90 -10.12
C PRO A 137 28.81 2.10 -9.45
N ALA A 138 27.68 1.87 -8.74
CA ALA A 138 26.93 2.95 -8.09
C ALA A 138 27.28 3.18 -6.61
N PHE A 139 27.78 2.17 -5.90
CA PHE A 139 28.00 2.23 -4.45
C PHE A 139 29.48 2.18 -4.05
N GLY A 140 30.38 2.08 -5.03
CA GLY A 140 31.78 1.81 -4.80
C GLY A 140 31.97 0.47 -4.10
N ASN A 141 32.98 0.41 -3.23
CA ASN A 141 33.25 -0.76 -2.42
C ASN A 141 32.17 -0.96 -1.35
N ILE A 142 31.36 -2.01 -1.49
CA ILE A 142 30.14 -2.27 -0.70
C ILE A 142 30.08 -3.75 -0.30
N SER A 143 29.57 -4.03 0.91
CA SER A 143 29.38 -5.40 1.39
C SER A 143 28.09 -6.00 0.85
N LYS A 144 28.03 -7.32 0.78
CA LYS A 144 26.80 -8.04 0.45
C LYS A 144 25.73 -7.83 1.54
N LEU A 145 26.13 -7.61 2.79
CA LEU A 145 25.22 -7.20 3.88
C LEU A 145 24.56 -5.84 3.62
N GLU A 146 25.33 -4.85 3.18
CA GLU A 146 24.86 -3.51 2.84
C GLU A 146 23.94 -3.54 1.63
N ILE A 147 24.25 -4.34 0.61
CA ILE A 147 23.38 -4.53 -0.56
C ILE A 147 22.03 -5.12 -0.13
N ALA A 148 22.02 -6.11 0.77
CA ALA A 148 20.77 -6.70 1.25
C ALA A 148 19.92 -5.69 2.05
N HIS A 149 20.55 -4.84 2.87
CA HIS A 149 19.85 -3.74 3.54
C HIS A 149 19.34 -2.68 2.56
N PHE A 150 20.11 -2.38 1.51
CA PHE A 150 19.65 -1.53 0.41
C PHE A 150 18.36 -2.10 -0.21
N VAL A 151 18.29 -3.41 -0.50
CA VAL A 151 17.07 -4.03 -1.02
C VAL A 151 15.89 -3.81 -0.09
N TRP A 152 16.08 -4.01 1.22
CA TRP A 152 15.04 -3.80 2.20
C TRP A 152 14.52 -2.35 2.21
N PHE A 153 15.42 -1.37 2.34
CA PHE A 153 15.04 0.04 2.42
C PHE A 153 14.47 0.58 1.10
N HIS A 154 15.06 0.16 -0.04
CA HIS A 154 14.57 0.50 -1.37
C HIS A 154 13.14 -0.01 -1.58
N THR A 155 12.88 -1.27 -1.23
CA THR A 155 11.55 -1.87 -1.34
C THR A 155 10.54 -1.16 -0.43
N GLN A 156 10.92 -0.79 0.80
CA GLN A 156 10.07 0.00 1.70
C GLN A 156 9.68 1.35 1.08
N ARG A 157 10.66 2.03 0.47
CA ARG A 157 10.43 3.31 -0.22
C ARG A 157 9.42 3.18 -1.34
N HIS A 158 9.52 2.14 -2.15
CA HIS A 158 8.63 1.92 -3.28
C HIS A 158 7.25 1.40 -2.85
N LEU A 159 7.16 0.61 -1.77
CA LEU A 159 5.87 0.27 -1.15
C LEU A 159 5.12 1.53 -0.68
N ARG A 160 5.83 2.51 -0.08
CA ARG A 160 5.22 3.81 0.29
C ARG A 160 4.70 4.56 -0.93
N GLN A 161 5.44 4.54 -2.04
CA GLN A 161 4.99 5.16 -3.30
C GLN A 161 3.75 4.47 -3.88
N MET A 162 3.70 3.13 -3.88
CA MET A 162 2.52 2.37 -4.33
C MET A 162 1.28 2.67 -3.48
N ASN A 163 1.44 2.68 -2.16
CA ASN A 163 0.36 3.05 -1.24
C ASN A 163 -0.14 4.47 -1.48
N ASN A 164 0.76 5.42 -1.76
CA ASN A 164 0.37 6.79 -2.09
C ASN A 164 -0.41 6.87 -3.42
N CYS A 165 0.01 6.11 -4.44
CA CYS A 165 -0.72 6.01 -5.71
C CYS A 165 -2.14 5.46 -5.48
N LEU A 166 -2.28 4.37 -4.72
CA LEU A 166 -3.57 3.77 -4.40
C LEU A 166 -4.46 4.72 -3.59
N ARG A 167 -3.88 5.44 -2.63
CA ARG A 167 -4.59 6.47 -1.84
C ARG A 167 -5.14 7.58 -2.75
N LEU A 168 -4.32 8.11 -3.64
CA LEU A 168 -4.72 9.17 -4.57
C LEU A 168 -5.76 8.67 -5.57
N TYR A 169 -5.58 7.48 -6.13
CA TYR A 169 -6.59 6.84 -6.98
C TYR A 169 -7.96 6.77 -6.31
N ARG A 170 -8.02 6.30 -5.05
CA ARG A 170 -9.26 6.25 -4.26
C ARG A 170 -9.90 7.63 -4.05
N GLN A 171 -9.12 8.70 -4.03
CA GLN A 171 -9.60 10.08 -3.93
C GLN A 171 -10.12 10.63 -5.27
N THR A 172 -9.68 10.08 -6.40
CA THR A 172 -10.16 10.49 -7.74
C THR A 172 -11.47 9.84 -8.16
N LYS A 173 -11.81 8.66 -7.61
CA LYS A 173 -13.11 8.05 -7.87
C LYS A 173 -14.17 8.87 -7.13
N PRO A 174 -15.28 9.26 -7.77
CA PRO A 174 -16.41 9.81 -7.05
C PRO A 174 -16.74 8.80 -5.95
N GLN A 175 -16.85 9.26 -4.70
CA GLN A 175 -17.48 8.42 -3.68
C GLN A 175 -18.85 8.09 -4.26
N GLN A 176 -19.11 6.82 -4.58
CA GLN A 176 -20.50 6.42 -4.83
C GLN A 176 -21.27 6.92 -3.61
N PRO A 177 -22.41 7.61 -3.80
CA PRO A 177 -23.19 8.09 -2.68
C PRO A 177 -23.40 6.89 -1.75
N ALA A 178 -22.91 6.98 -0.52
CA ALA A 178 -23.08 5.90 0.43
C ALA A 178 -24.59 5.77 0.63
N ILE A 179 -25.18 4.65 0.19
CA ILE A 179 -26.56 4.33 0.48
C ILE A 179 -26.52 3.51 1.76
N GLU A 180 -26.95 4.12 2.86
CA GLU A 180 -27.16 3.42 4.11
C GLU A 180 -28.66 3.29 4.38
N LEU A 181 -29.07 2.07 4.70
CA LEU A 181 -30.46 1.70 4.96
C LEU A 181 -30.60 1.27 6.42
N PHE A 182 -31.66 1.74 7.07
CA PHE A 182 -31.99 1.40 8.45
C PHE A 182 -33.46 1.00 8.54
N LYS A 183 -33.75 -0.08 9.27
CA LYS A 183 -35.11 -0.39 9.69
C LYS A 183 -35.50 0.57 10.81
N THR A 184 -36.75 1.00 10.82
CA THR A 184 -37.27 1.87 11.88
C THR A 184 -38.66 1.41 12.34
N ASN A 185 -39.15 1.99 13.43
CA ASN A 185 -40.54 1.82 13.85
C ASN A 185 -41.41 3.07 13.56
N VAL A 186 -40.97 3.94 12.65
CA VAL A 186 -41.66 5.19 12.31
C VAL A 186 -42.90 4.87 11.48
N THR A 187 -44.07 5.39 11.87
CA THR A 187 -45.34 5.04 11.20
C THR A 187 -46.06 6.23 10.60
N THR A 188 -45.70 7.45 11.02
CA THR A 188 -46.39 8.66 10.59
C THR A 188 -45.47 9.62 9.85
N LYS A 189 -46.06 10.43 8.96
CA LYS A 189 -45.34 11.46 8.22
C LYS A 189 -44.72 12.54 9.12
N PRO A 190 -45.40 13.07 10.16
CA PRO A 190 -44.80 14.07 11.05
C PRO A 190 -43.57 13.57 11.82
N GLU A 191 -43.59 12.31 12.27
CA GLU A 191 -42.42 11.68 12.90
C GLU A 191 -41.26 11.55 11.91
N ALA A 192 -41.57 11.08 10.68
CA ALA A 192 -40.58 10.95 9.63
C ALA A 192 -39.92 12.30 9.27
N ASP A 193 -40.72 13.35 9.12
CA ASP A 193 -40.24 14.70 8.82
C ASP A 193 -39.33 15.23 9.95
N THR A 194 -39.68 14.96 11.22
CA THR A 194 -38.87 15.33 12.38
C THR A 194 -37.50 14.67 12.36
N ILE A 195 -37.45 13.36 12.08
CA ILE A 195 -36.21 12.59 11.99
C ILE A 195 -35.36 13.06 10.81
N ILE A 196 -35.98 13.23 9.63
CA ILE A 196 -35.28 13.70 8.42
C ILE A 196 -34.66 15.07 8.66
N ASN A 197 -35.40 16.01 9.26
CA ASN A 197 -34.88 17.35 9.55
C ASN A 197 -33.74 17.32 10.56
N ARG A 198 -33.83 16.49 11.61
CA ARG A 198 -32.74 16.33 12.57
C ARG A 198 -31.48 15.77 11.92
N LEU A 199 -31.63 14.73 11.10
CA LEU A 199 -30.50 14.11 10.41
C LEU A 199 -29.87 15.04 9.37
N LYS A 200 -30.67 15.86 8.67
CA LYS A 200 -30.16 16.88 7.74
C LYS A 200 -29.27 17.94 8.40
N LEU A 201 -29.41 18.19 9.72
CA LEU A 201 -28.48 19.07 10.44
C LEU A 201 -27.07 18.48 10.53
N HIS A 202 -26.96 17.15 10.54
CA HIS A 202 -25.67 16.44 10.58
C HIS A 202 -25.16 16.07 9.18
N TYR A 203 -26.06 15.84 8.22
CA TYR A 203 -25.77 15.40 6.86
C TYR A 203 -26.47 16.28 5.83
N PRO A 204 -26.06 17.56 5.69
CA PRO A 204 -26.78 18.56 4.91
C PRO A 204 -26.80 18.26 3.40
N SER A 205 -25.76 17.57 2.89
CA SER A 205 -25.66 17.23 1.47
C SER A 205 -26.31 15.88 1.13
N SER A 206 -26.81 15.14 2.13
CA SER A 206 -27.41 13.82 1.92
C SER A 206 -28.90 13.90 1.60
N LYS A 207 -29.34 13.03 0.70
CA LYS A 207 -30.76 12.76 0.45
C LYS A 207 -31.25 11.75 1.47
N ILE A 208 -32.20 12.16 2.31
CA ILE A 208 -32.73 11.37 3.42
C ILE A 208 -34.23 11.17 3.23
N THR A 209 -34.69 9.92 3.23
CA THR A 209 -36.10 9.56 3.04
C THR A 209 -36.50 8.41 3.96
N ILE A 210 -37.75 8.38 4.44
CA ILE A 210 -38.32 7.23 5.15
C ILE A 210 -39.49 6.69 4.32
N ASP A 211 -39.44 5.41 3.95
CA ASP A 211 -40.54 4.74 3.28
C ASP A 211 -41.54 4.20 4.31
N LEU A 212 -42.66 4.90 4.48
CA LEU A 212 -43.71 4.50 5.41
C LEU A 212 -44.58 3.35 4.88
N ASN A 213 -44.51 3.04 3.59
CA ASN A 213 -45.27 1.95 2.98
C ASN A 213 -44.51 0.61 3.09
N ASP A 214 -43.19 0.65 3.27
CA ASP A 214 -42.37 -0.55 3.47
C ASP A 214 -42.67 -1.25 4.81
N CYS A 215 -42.70 -2.59 4.82
CA CYS A 215 -42.98 -3.38 6.03
C CYS A 215 -41.98 -3.10 7.17
N ASP A 216 -40.72 -2.81 6.83
CA ASP A 216 -39.63 -2.53 7.74
C ASP A 216 -39.39 -1.01 7.97
N LYS A 217 -40.22 -0.16 7.36
CA LYS A 217 -40.20 1.31 7.48
C LYS A 217 -38.79 1.89 7.27
N ILE A 218 -38.29 1.72 6.04
CA ILE A 218 -36.88 1.95 5.72
C ILE A 218 -36.52 3.43 5.71
N LEU A 219 -35.58 3.81 6.58
CA LEU A 219 -34.82 5.05 6.49
C LEU A 219 -33.66 4.83 5.51
N ARG A 220 -33.67 5.59 4.41
CA ARG A 220 -32.62 5.61 3.39
C ARG A 220 -31.87 6.93 3.45
N ILE A 221 -30.54 6.84 3.53
CA ILE A 221 -29.64 7.99 3.48
C ILE A 221 -28.70 7.78 2.30
N GLU A 222 -28.71 8.71 1.34
CA GLU A 222 -27.85 8.68 0.15
C GLU A 222 -26.98 9.93 0.12
N GLY A 223 -25.67 9.79 0.04
CA GLY A 223 -24.76 10.92 -0.14
C GLY A 223 -23.47 10.73 0.62
N GLU A 224 -23.29 11.55 1.67
CA GLU A 224 -22.12 11.50 2.52
C GLU A 224 -22.07 10.20 3.34
N ARG A 225 -20.86 9.72 3.64
CA ARG A 225 -20.66 8.56 4.51
C ARG A 225 -21.17 8.88 5.91
N VAL A 226 -22.17 8.12 6.39
CA VAL A 226 -22.80 8.39 7.68
C VAL A 226 -22.18 7.55 8.80
N GLN A 227 -22.32 8.04 10.03
CA GLN A 227 -21.93 7.29 11.22
C GLN A 227 -23.15 6.54 11.74
N GLN A 228 -23.22 5.22 11.53
CA GLN A 228 -24.36 4.38 11.96
C GLN A 228 -24.74 4.63 13.44
N LYS A 229 -23.75 4.74 14.33
CA LYS A 229 -23.97 5.04 15.75
C LYS A 229 -24.73 6.36 15.95
N LEU A 230 -24.35 7.42 15.22
CA LEU A 230 -25.03 8.71 15.30
C LEU A 230 -26.48 8.62 14.80
N ILE A 231 -26.73 7.87 13.72
CA ILE A 231 -28.09 7.65 13.21
C ILE A 231 -28.95 6.95 14.26
N LEU A 232 -28.47 5.84 14.82
CA LEU A 232 -29.19 5.06 15.83
C LEU A 232 -29.44 5.86 17.11
N THR A 233 -28.44 6.60 17.60
CA THR A 233 -28.62 7.49 18.76
C THR A 233 -29.61 8.62 18.47
N THR A 234 -29.63 9.16 17.25
CA THR A 234 -30.61 10.21 16.88
C THR A 234 -32.03 9.65 16.88
N LEU A 235 -32.24 8.43 16.35
CA LEU A 235 -33.54 7.76 16.40
C LEU A 235 -33.99 7.53 17.85
N GLU A 236 -33.09 7.02 18.70
CA GLU A 236 -33.37 6.76 20.12
C GLU A 236 -33.73 8.04 20.89
N GLN A 237 -32.98 9.13 20.68
CA GLN A 237 -33.25 10.44 21.28
C GLN A 237 -34.61 11.03 20.87
N LEU A 238 -35.10 10.67 19.68
CA LEU A 238 -36.42 11.07 19.20
C LEU A 238 -37.54 10.07 19.55
N GLY A 239 -37.23 9.01 20.33
CA GLY A 239 -38.22 8.03 20.79
C GLY A 239 -38.46 6.86 19.83
N HIS A 240 -37.56 6.63 18.87
CA HIS A 240 -37.69 5.61 17.84
C HIS A 240 -36.61 4.53 17.95
N ARG A 241 -36.95 3.30 17.57
CA ARG A 241 -36.01 2.18 17.45
C ARG A 241 -35.49 2.13 16.03
N GLY A 242 -34.18 1.92 15.88
CA GLY A 242 -33.53 1.72 14.60
C GLY A 242 -32.60 0.52 14.62
N SER A 243 -32.40 -0.12 13.46
CA SER A 243 -31.34 -1.10 13.26
C SER A 243 -30.78 -0.99 11.85
N VAL A 244 -29.50 -1.35 11.67
CA VAL A 244 -28.88 -1.41 10.34
C VAL A 244 -29.63 -2.45 9.50
N PHE A 245 -29.93 -2.10 8.26
CA PHE A 245 -30.50 -3.03 7.28
C PHE A 245 -29.36 -3.87 6.70
N THR A 246 -29.27 -5.13 7.11
CA THR A 246 -28.29 -6.12 6.60
C THR A 246 -28.82 -6.84 5.37
#